data_AF-A0A183BDD4-F1
#
_entry.id   AF-A0A183BDD4-F1
#
_cell.length_a   1.000
_cell.length_b   1.000
_cell.length_c   1.000
_cell.angle_alpha   90.00
_cell.angle_beta   90.00
_cell.angle_gamma   90.00
#
_symmetry.space_group_name_H-M   'P 1'
#
loop_
_entity.id
_entity.type
_entity.pdbx_description
1 polymer ?
#
loop_
_entity_poly.entity_id
_entity_poly.type
_entity_poly.pdbx_seq_one_letter_code
_entity_poly.pdbx_strand_id
1 'polypeptide(L)'
;MPALISILDRLSTNSQSSKPCPSIPIPEKFAIGNNYNRWEKQTQICLRHFPHEKHANLVYSLLTGEAFDIVSESRILDDEVTDDTFKRIRQPLDIPKLAIEYRRGFHSRRQLADENVRTYVRTLRHLADRAVPNLSSSERDRRILEQLFEGT
;
A
#
# COMPACT_ATOMS: atom_id res chain seq x y z
N MET A 1 -7.08 -11.79 -22.37
CA MET A 1 -8.15 -11.20 -21.53
C MET A 1 -8.13 -9.68 -21.65
N PRO A 2 -8.99 -9.04 -22.47
CA PRO A 2 -9.02 -7.58 -22.66
C PRO A 2 -10.30 -6.88 -22.17
N ALA A 3 -11.25 -7.58 -21.53
CA ALA A 3 -12.59 -7.05 -21.30
C ALA A 3 -12.69 -5.91 -20.26
N LEU A 4 -11.79 -5.85 -19.26
CA LEU A 4 -11.91 -4.89 -18.16
C LEU A 4 -11.42 -3.47 -18.51
N ILE A 5 -10.44 -3.34 -19.42
CA ILE A 5 -9.98 -2.02 -19.90
C ILE A 5 -11.08 -1.32 -20.68
N SER A 6 -11.90 -2.09 -21.43
CA SER A 6 -13.00 -1.55 -22.24
C SER A 6 -14.15 -0.97 -21.41
N ILE A 7 -14.40 -1.46 -20.19
CA ILE A 7 -15.47 -0.92 -19.32
C ILE A 7 -15.12 0.48 -18.80
N LEU A 8 -13.84 0.75 -18.53
CA LEU A 8 -13.37 2.07 -18.13
C LEU A 8 -13.41 3.06 -19.31
N ASP A 9 -13.10 2.61 -20.51
CA ASP A 9 -13.10 3.43 -21.72
C ASP A 9 -14.52 3.81 -22.18
N ARG A 10 -15.48 2.88 -22.05
CA ARG A 10 -16.89 3.11 -22.44
C ARG A 10 -17.67 4.03 -21.51
N LEU A 11 -17.18 4.29 -20.30
CA LEU A 11 -17.74 5.33 -19.42
C LEU A 11 -17.29 6.74 -19.84
N SER A 12 -16.32 6.87 -20.75
CA SER A 12 -15.81 8.15 -21.22
C SER A 12 -16.66 8.78 -22.35
N THR A 13 -17.38 8.00 -23.14
CA THR A 13 -18.00 8.50 -24.39
C THR A 13 -19.53 8.66 -24.39
N ASN A 14 -20.24 8.25 -23.34
CA ASN A 14 -21.71 8.34 -23.30
C ASN A 14 -22.21 9.28 -22.19
N SER A 15 -22.08 10.59 -22.39
CA SER A 15 -22.89 11.61 -21.68
C SER A 15 -22.79 12.96 -22.41
N GLN A 16 -23.76 13.25 -23.28
CA GLN A 16 -24.05 14.63 -23.64
C GLN A 16 -24.68 15.33 -22.43
N SER A 17 -24.09 16.48 -22.08
CA SER A 17 -24.49 17.43 -21.03
C SER A 17 -24.07 17.13 -19.59
N SER A 18 -23.47 18.17 -18.99
CA SER A 18 -23.17 18.41 -17.58
C SER A 18 -21.73 18.11 -17.12
N LYS A 19 -21.11 19.17 -16.57
CA LYS A 19 -19.89 19.31 -15.74
C LYS A 19 -18.83 18.20 -15.81
N PRO A 20 -17.53 18.53 -15.99
CA PRO A 20 -16.46 17.55 -15.83
C PRO A 20 -16.56 16.93 -14.44
N CYS A 21 -16.93 15.66 -14.38
CA CYS A 21 -16.84 14.88 -13.16
C CYS A 21 -15.35 14.91 -12.77
N PRO A 22 -14.97 15.38 -11.57
CA PRO A 22 -13.58 15.35 -11.16
C PRO A 22 -13.08 13.91 -11.30
N SER A 23 -11.99 13.74 -12.05
CA SER A 23 -11.34 12.44 -12.24
C SER A 23 -11.13 11.80 -10.86
N ILE A 24 -11.83 10.70 -10.61
CA ILE A 24 -11.65 9.93 -9.38
C ILE A 24 -10.20 9.42 -9.41
N PRO A 25 -9.36 9.78 -8.44
CA PRO A 25 -7.99 9.31 -8.41
C PRO A 25 -8.01 7.79 -8.25
N ILE A 26 -7.54 7.08 -9.28
CA ILE A 26 -7.43 5.62 -9.24
C ILE A 26 -6.33 5.27 -8.24
N PRO A 27 -6.62 4.50 -7.18
CA PRO A 27 -5.59 4.05 -6.24
C PRO A 27 -4.53 3.21 -6.95
N GLU A 28 -3.26 3.34 -6.52
CA GLU A 28 -2.22 2.43 -6.96
C GLU A 28 -2.51 1.01 -6.48
N LYS A 29 -2.05 0.00 -7.24
CA LYS A 29 -2.15 -1.39 -6.79
C LYS A 29 -1.31 -1.62 -5.55
N PHE A 30 -1.84 -2.37 -4.60
CA PHE A 30 -1.16 -2.76 -3.39
C PHE A 30 -0.39 -4.07 -3.59
N ALA A 31 0.91 -3.99 -3.34
CA ALA A 31 1.80 -5.13 -3.15
C ALA A 31 2.25 -5.20 -1.67
N ILE A 32 2.65 -6.38 -1.21
CA ILE A 32 3.21 -6.57 0.13
C ILE A 32 4.39 -5.61 0.35
N GLY A 33 4.38 -4.93 1.50
CA GLY A 33 5.38 -3.92 1.85
C GLY A 33 5.04 -2.48 1.44
N ASN A 34 3.99 -2.27 0.62
CA ASN A 34 3.46 -0.94 0.36
C ASN A 34 2.85 -0.32 1.63
N ASN A 35 2.63 1.00 1.61
CA ASN A 35 1.98 1.70 2.72
C ASN A 35 0.47 1.39 2.77
N TYR A 36 0.08 0.39 3.57
CA TYR A 36 -1.31 -0.05 3.70
C TYR A 36 -2.26 1.09 4.11
N ASN A 37 -1.87 1.92 5.08
CA ASN A 37 -2.72 3.05 5.55
C ASN A 37 -3.03 4.05 4.43
N ARG A 38 -2.06 4.30 3.53
CA ARG A 38 -2.28 5.18 2.37
C ARG A 38 -3.23 4.50 1.38
N TRP A 39 -2.95 3.25 1.05
CA TRP A 39 -3.74 2.48 0.09
C TRP A 39 -5.20 2.31 0.54
N GLU A 40 -5.43 1.98 1.81
CA GLU A 40 -6.75 1.86 2.43
C GLU A 40 -7.56 3.15 2.24
N LYS A 41 -6.99 4.30 2.62
CA LYS A 41 -7.68 5.60 2.49
C LYS A 41 -8.02 5.93 1.03
N GLN A 42 -7.08 5.70 0.10
CA GLN A 42 -7.32 5.94 -1.32
C GLN A 42 -8.42 5.02 -1.87
N THR A 43 -8.39 3.74 -1.48
CA THR A 43 -9.38 2.74 -1.89
C THR A 43 -10.77 3.07 -1.35
N GLN A 44 -10.89 3.44 -0.08
CA GLN A 44 -12.16 3.88 0.52
C GLN A 44 -12.75 5.10 -0.20
N ILE A 45 -11.92 6.08 -0.58
CA ILE A 45 -12.36 7.23 -1.38
C ILE A 45 -12.86 6.78 -2.76
N CYS A 46 -12.15 5.86 -3.41
CA CYS A 46 -12.55 5.31 -4.71
C CYS A 46 -13.90 4.58 -4.61
N LEU A 47 -14.07 3.68 -3.64
CA LEU A 47 -15.27 2.85 -3.47
C LEU A 47 -16.57 3.66 -3.30
N ARG A 48 -16.51 4.86 -2.68
CA ARG A 48 -17.67 5.76 -2.53
C ARG A 48 -18.32 6.18 -3.85
N HIS A 49 -17.63 6.02 -4.97
CA HIS A 49 -18.13 6.39 -6.29
C HIS A 49 -18.71 5.21 -7.07
N PHE A 50 -18.70 4.01 -6.50
CA PHE A 50 -19.18 2.79 -7.14
C PHE A 50 -20.30 2.15 -6.31
N PRO A 51 -21.23 1.44 -6.96
CA PRO A 51 -22.28 0.72 -6.26
C PRO A 51 -21.69 -0.49 -5.49
N HIS A 52 -22.31 -0.86 -4.37
CA HIS A 52 -21.77 -1.83 -3.41
C HIS A 52 -21.45 -3.19 -4.02
N GLU A 53 -22.21 -3.64 -5.02
CA GLU A 53 -22.02 -4.93 -5.70
C GLU A 53 -20.70 -5.00 -6.48
N LYS A 54 -20.08 -3.85 -6.76
CA LYS A 54 -18.78 -3.77 -7.44
C LYS A 54 -17.60 -3.67 -6.48
N HIS A 55 -17.84 -3.43 -5.18
CA HIS A 55 -16.76 -3.11 -4.24
C HIS A 55 -15.75 -4.24 -4.11
N ALA A 56 -16.20 -5.49 -3.93
CA ALA A 56 -15.29 -6.64 -3.82
C ALA A 56 -14.38 -6.78 -5.05
N ASN A 57 -14.94 -6.72 -6.25
CA ASN A 57 -14.19 -6.80 -7.50
C ASN A 57 -13.19 -5.64 -7.66
N LEU A 58 -13.57 -4.43 -7.24
CA LEU A 58 -12.68 -3.27 -7.24
C LEU A 58 -11.52 -3.46 -6.27
N VAL A 59 -11.77 -3.93 -5.05
CA VAL A 59 -10.72 -4.21 -4.07
C VAL A 59 -9.75 -5.27 -4.61
N TYR A 60 -10.25 -6.37 -5.18
CA TYR A 60 -9.40 -7.38 -5.83
C TYR A 60 -8.56 -6.80 -6.96
N SER A 61 -9.12 -5.92 -7.79
CA SER A 61 -8.38 -5.30 -8.91
C SER A 61 -7.23 -4.39 -8.45
N LEU A 62 -7.31 -3.92 -7.21
CA LEU A 62 -6.32 -3.05 -6.56
C LEU A 62 -5.29 -3.84 -5.74
N LEU A 63 -5.37 -5.17 -5.69
CA LEU A 63 -4.34 -6.04 -5.10
C LEU A 63 -3.48 -6.64 -6.20
N THR A 64 -2.20 -6.91 -5.92
CA THR A 64 -1.29 -7.53 -6.90
C THR A 64 -0.29 -8.48 -6.24
N GLY A 65 0.12 -9.51 -6.99
CA GLY A 65 1.05 -10.53 -6.53
C GLY A 65 0.56 -11.24 -5.27
N GLU A 66 1.47 -11.48 -4.33
CA GLU A 66 1.20 -12.17 -3.06
C GLU A 66 0.03 -11.55 -2.26
N ALA A 67 -0.15 -10.23 -2.33
CA ALA A 67 -1.26 -9.58 -1.63
C ALA A 67 -2.64 -9.99 -2.19
N PHE A 68 -2.73 -10.23 -3.50
CA PHE A 68 -3.95 -10.75 -4.12
C PHE A 68 -4.19 -12.20 -3.68
N ASP A 69 -3.15 -13.04 -3.75
CA ASP A 69 -3.24 -14.46 -3.42
C ASP A 69 -3.74 -14.65 -1.99
N ILE A 70 -3.09 -14.00 -1.01
CA ILE A 70 -3.46 -14.04 0.41
C ILE A 70 -4.92 -13.64 0.65
N VAL A 71 -5.36 -12.51 0.07
CA VAL A 71 -6.73 -12.02 0.28
C VAL A 71 -7.75 -12.92 -0.41
N SER A 72 -7.42 -13.47 -1.59
CA SER A 72 -8.28 -14.40 -2.30
C SER A 72 -8.51 -15.71 -1.53
N GLU A 73 -7.45 -16.27 -0.94
CA GLU A 73 -7.52 -17.49 -0.14
C GLU A 73 -8.28 -17.28 1.18
N SER A 74 -8.18 -16.08 1.75
CA SER A 74 -8.84 -15.73 3.01
C SER A 74 -10.36 -15.56 2.91
N ARG A 75 -10.92 -15.46 1.69
CA ARG A 75 -12.37 -15.27 1.43
C ARG A 75 -12.99 -14.06 2.15
N ILE A 76 -12.18 -13.06 2.50
CA ILE A 76 -12.64 -11.86 3.23
C ILE A 76 -13.64 -11.03 2.40
N LEU A 77 -13.54 -11.12 1.07
CA LEU A 77 -14.35 -10.37 0.11
C LEU A 77 -15.54 -11.18 -0.45
N ASP A 78 -15.84 -12.34 0.12
CA ASP A 78 -17.04 -13.12 -0.22
C ASP A 78 -18.31 -12.43 0.32
N ASP A 79 -18.17 -11.65 1.40
CA ASP A 79 -19.21 -10.83 2.00
C ASP A 79 -19.22 -9.38 1.44
N GLU A 80 -20.24 -8.61 1.80
CA GLU A 80 -20.31 -7.18 1.50
C GLU A 80 -19.09 -6.42 2.07
N VAL A 81 -18.54 -5.50 1.27
CA VAL A 81 -17.41 -4.67 1.69
C VAL A 81 -17.90 -3.60 2.67
N THR A 82 -17.47 -3.71 3.92
CA THR A 82 -17.76 -2.77 5.01
C THR A 82 -16.47 -2.11 5.51
N ASP A 83 -16.61 -1.16 6.44
CA ASP A 83 -15.44 -0.53 7.09
C ASP A 83 -14.55 -1.56 7.82
N ASP A 84 -15.10 -2.70 8.25
CA ASP A 84 -14.34 -3.76 8.91
C ASP A 84 -13.52 -4.60 7.92
N THR A 85 -13.95 -4.67 6.66
CA THR A 85 -13.26 -5.42 5.59
C THR A 85 -11.79 -5.03 5.48
N PHE A 86 -11.46 -3.74 5.58
CA PHE A 86 -10.06 -3.29 5.52
C PHE A 86 -9.24 -3.68 6.76
N LYS A 87 -9.86 -3.86 7.92
CA LYS A 87 -9.17 -4.40 9.10
C LYS A 87 -8.90 -5.89 8.91
N ARG A 88 -9.89 -6.62 8.40
CA ARG A 88 -9.77 -8.05 8.08
C ARG A 88 -8.70 -8.28 7.01
N ILE A 89 -8.66 -7.49 5.94
CA ILE A 89 -7.62 -7.56 4.89
C ILE A 89 -6.24 -7.24 5.45
N ARG A 90 -6.15 -6.30 6.39
CA ARG A 90 -4.87 -5.92 6.99
C ARG A 90 -4.23 -7.09 7.73
N GLN A 91 -5.00 -7.87 8.49
CA GLN A 91 -4.47 -8.94 9.35
C GLN A 91 -3.57 -9.94 8.60
N PRO A 92 -3.99 -10.55 7.49
CA PRO A 92 -3.16 -11.50 6.76
C PRO A 92 -2.09 -10.83 5.88
N LEU A 93 -2.24 -9.54 5.53
CA LEU A 93 -1.24 -8.78 4.77
C LEU A 93 -0.16 -8.16 5.65
N ASP A 94 -0.45 -7.94 6.93
CA ASP A 94 0.52 -7.51 7.95
C ASP A 94 1.31 -8.75 8.43
N ILE A 95 1.81 -9.55 7.47
CA ILE A 95 2.82 -10.58 7.74
C ILE A 95 3.98 -9.84 8.36
N PRO A 96 4.29 -10.07 9.64
CA PRO A 96 5.43 -9.43 10.26
C PRO A 96 6.65 -9.93 9.50
N LYS A 97 7.26 -9.08 8.67
CA LYS A 97 8.59 -9.35 8.17
C LYS A 97 9.44 -9.76 9.36
N LEU A 98 10.16 -10.86 9.23
CA LEU A 98 11.01 -11.32 10.32
C LEU A 98 12.00 -10.19 10.65
N ALA A 99 12.39 -10.06 11.91
CA ALA A 99 13.33 -9.01 12.31
C ALA A 99 14.61 -8.99 11.43
N ILE A 100 15.02 -10.15 10.92
CA ILE A 100 16.15 -10.29 9.98
C ILE A 100 15.92 -9.60 8.63
N GLU A 101 14.69 -9.57 8.12
CA GLU A 101 14.35 -8.92 6.85
C GLU A 101 14.33 -7.40 7.01
N TYR A 102 13.83 -6.90 8.14
CA TYR A 102 13.94 -5.48 8.47
C TYR A 102 15.41 -5.05 8.63
N ARG A 103 16.25 -5.87 9.29
CA ARG A 103 17.70 -5.61 9.38
C ARG A 103 18.34 -5.59 8.00
N ARG A 104 18.05 -6.58 7.15
CA ARG A 104 18.55 -6.61 5.77
C ARG A 104 18.11 -5.36 4.99
N GLY A 105 16.84 -4.98 5.10
CA GLY A 105 16.31 -3.77 4.47
C GLY A 105 16.98 -2.50 4.97
N PHE A 106 17.24 -2.40 6.28
CA PHE A 106 17.97 -1.30 6.88
C PHE A 106 19.39 -1.19 6.32
N HIS A 107 20.17 -2.28 6.35
CA HIS A 107 21.57 -2.29 5.91
C HIS A 107 21.77 -2.12 4.40
N SER A 108 20.80 -2.57 3.60
CA SER A 108 20.85 -2.44 2.14
C SER A 108 20.32 -1.09 1.63
N ARG A 109 19.66 -0.29 2.47
CA ARG A 109 19.05 0.96 2.01
C ARG A 109 20.13 1.99 1.68
N ARG A 110 20.07 2.51 0.46
CA ARG A 110 20.85 3.64 -0.06
C ARG A 110 19.92 4.76 -0.48
N GLN A 111 20.29 6.02 -0.27
CA GLN A 111 19.51 7.17 -0.72
C GLN A 111 19.28 7.08 -2.23
N LEU A 112 18.04 7.28 -2.68
CA LEU A 112 17.74 7.30 -4.11
C LEU A 112 18.15 8.66 -4.72
N ALA A 113 18.47 8.67 -6.01
CA ALA A 113 18.97 9.87 -6.69
C ALA A 113 18.02 11.09 -6.62
N ASP A 114 16.71 10.83 -6.52
CA ASP A 114 15.63 11.82 -6.43
C ASP A 114 15.07 11.96 -5.00
N GLU A 115 15.52 11.15 -4.05
CA GLU A 115 15.05 11.17 -2.68
C GLU A 115 15.77 12.25 -1.87
N ASN A 116 15.00 13.13 -1.23
CA ASN A 116 15.59 14.08 -0.29
C ASN A 116 16.01 13.38 1.03
N VAL A 117 17.05 13.91 1.67
CA VAL A 117 17.63 13.38 2.92
C VAL A 117 16.58 13.19 4.02
N ARG A 118 15.59 14.08 4.14
CA ARG A 118 14.54 13.97 5.17
C ARG A 118 13.64 12.77 4.94
N THR A 119 13.27 12.49 3.70
CA THR A 119 12.51 11.28 3.32
C THR A 119 13.35 10.04 3.54
N TYR A 120 14.64 10.09 3.20
CA TYR A 120 15.55 8.98 3.42
C TYR A 120 15.68 8.63 4.92
N VAL A 121 15.95 9.61 5.78
CA VAL A 121 16.07 9.42 7.24
C VAL A 121 14.77 8.91 7.85
N ARG A 122 13.60 9.38 7.38
CA ARG A 122 12.30 8.85 7.83
C ARG A 122 12.16 7.37 7.50
N THR A 123 12.59 6.96 6.31
CA THR A 123 12.59 5.54 5.90
C THR A 123 13.54 4.72 6.77
N LEU A 124 14.75 5.22 7.05
CA LEU A 124 15.71 4.56 7.92
C LEU A 124 15.17 4.35 9.34
N ARG A 125 14.52 5.37 9.92
CA ARG A 125 13.86 5.26 11.24
C ARG A 125 12.81 4.15 11.27
N HIS A 126 11.94 4.13 10.27
CA HIS A 126 10.89 3.11 10.17
C HIS A 126 11.44 1.70 10.06
N LEU A 127 12.54 1.52 9.33
CA LEU A 127 13.25 0.25 9.23
C LEU A 127 13.94 -0.13 10.54
N ALA A 128 14.62 0.81 11.19
CA ALA A 128 15.33 0.58 12.44
C ALA A 128 14.38 0.17 13.58
N ASP A 129 13.23 0.82 13.70
CA ASP A 129 12.23 0.53 14.72
C ASP A 129 11.75 -0.94 14.64
N ARG A 130 11.66 -1.50 13.43
CA ARG A 130 11.22 -2.89 13.22
C ARG A 130 12.36 -3.90 13.14
N ALA A 131 13.57 -3.47 12.78
CA ALA A 131 14.77 -4.30 12.71
C ALA A 131 15.32 -4.67 14.09
N VAL A 132 15.22 -3.73 15.03
CA VAL A 132 15.87 -3.79 16.35
C VAL A 132 14.98 -3.17 17.44
N PRO A 133 13.79 -3.76 17.71
CA PRO A 133 12.84 -3.19 18.66
C PRO A 133 13.38 -3.12 20.09
N ASN A 134 14.34 -3.97 20.43
CA ASN A 134 14.90 -4.10 21.78
C ASN A 134 16.03 -3.09 22.09
N LEU A 135 16.49 -2.30 21.09
CA LEU A 135 17.53 -1.30 21.33
C LEU A 135 16.93 -0.04 21.96
N SER A 136 17.71 0.64 22.80
CA SER A 136 17.37 1.97 23.29
C SER A 136 17.26 2.97 22.13
N SER A 137 16.54 4.06 22.36
CA SER A 137 16.45 5.14 21.37
C SER A 137 17.84 5.65 20.94
N SER A 138 18.75 5.84 21.89
CA SER A 138 20.11 6.32 21.62
C SER A 138 20.92 5.39 20.71
N GLU A 139 20.84 4.08 20.95
CA GLU A 139 21.55 3.08 20.17
C GLU A 139 20.93 2.93 18.77
N ARG A 140 19.61 3.09 18.66
CA ARG A 140 18.91 3.11 17.38
C ARG A 140 19.29 4.35 16.55
N ASP A 141 19.34 5.53 17.18
CA ASP A 141 19.75 6.78 16.53
C ASP A 141 21.19 6.70 16.03
N ARG A 142 22.10 6.10 16.83
CA ARG A 142 23.48 5.84 16.43
C ARG A 142 23.54 5.02 15.13
N ARG A 143 22.79 3.92 15.06
CA ARG A 143 22.72 3.07 13.86
C ARG A 143 22.12 3.78 12.65
N ILE A 144 21.10 4.61 12.86
CA ILE A 144 20.50 5.41 11.78
C ILE A 144 21.54 6.40 11.21
N LEU A 145 22.35 7.03 12.07
CA LEU A 145 23.42 7.92 11.64
C LEU A 145 24.49 7.16 10.86
N GLU A 146 24.95 6.01 11.36
CA GLU A 146 25.91 5.15 10.64
C GLU A 146 25.38 4.80 9.24
N GLN A 147 24.12 4.33 9.17
CA GLN A 147 23.52 3.95 7.90
C GLN A 147 23.29 5.13 6.95
N LEU A 148 23.02 6.32 7.49
CA LEU A 148 22.91 7.56 6.72
C LEU A 148 24.24 7.89 6.05
N PHE A 149 25.37 7.79 6.77
CA PHE A 149 26.70 8.04 6.19
C PHE A 149 27.12 6.97 5.18
N GLU A 150 26.83 5.69 5.44
CA GLU A 150 27.15 4.59 4.52
C GLU A 150 26.25 4.57 3.27
N GLY A 151 25.07 5.19 3.37
CA GLY A 151 24.03 5.07 2.37
C GLY A 151 23.78 6.30 1.53
N THR A 152 24.51 7.39 1.77
CA THR A 152 24.51 8.62 0.95
C THR A 152 25.72 8.63 0.04
#